data_AF-A0A1I3QAC3-F1
#
_entry.id   AF-A0A1I3QAC3-F1
#
_cell.length_a   1.000
_cell.length_b   1.000
_cell.length_c   1.000
_cell.angle_alpha   90.00
_cell.angle_beta   90.00
_cell.angle_gamma   90.00
#
_symmetry.space_group_name_H-M   'P 1'
#
loop_
_entity.id
_entity.type
_entity.pdbx_description
1 polymer ?
#
loop_
_entity_poly.entity_id
_entity_poly.type
_entity_poly.pdbx_seq_one_letter_code
_entity_poly.pdbx_strand_id
1 'polypeptide(L)'
;MAGDCAVCGKPLPRRGRGRGAVYCSGACRQRAYRTRRSPSGEEAVTGLVAEIERQVKGLALRPPGTFYEDVSTLSTQVGRLRRIARLAAENVTPDAVTESPGLDEIAFAGLVEPHRGELRVHCYRMTGSYDDADDLVQETLLKAWRHRDDLEDLDSVRSWLYRVATNACLDFLRRAQRRPLQYEPVPGIDSGDGEPPARFPWLQPYPDEADPDVAAVSRETIELVFLAAIQFLPPRQRAVLILRDVLDWPADETAKLLGMTVPAVNSALQRARPTLRERLPGRRADWSLGQAGAEERETLRRYMAAAEHADVSAMAELLSADAVLTMPPNPVWFTGRDAIIRQVGPVFDPGSPRYFGEWRYLPTSANRMPAAAGYVRRPGTAVYRAQLLDVLRVENGHVAEITTFEPHLLPAFGLPLTLPMSDRAGVRRRG
;
A
#
# COMPACT_ATOMS: atom_id res chain seq x y z
N MET A 1 -36.25 8.91 -53.58
CA MET A 1 -35.84 10.22 -54.14
C MET A 1 -34.38 10.14 -54.53
N ALA A 2 -33.97 10.69 -55.68
CA ALA A 2 -32.55 10.78 -56.01
C ALA A 2 -31.95 11.82 -55.05
N GLY A 3 -30.98 11.43 -54.22
CA GLY A 3 -30.37 12.36 -53.26
C GLY A 3 -29.54 13.42 -54.00
N ASP A 4 -29.21 14.51 -53.30
CA ASP A 4 -28.33 15.54 -53.81
C ASP A 4 -26.88 15.27 -53.44
N CYS A 5 -25.95 15.73 -54.28
CA CYS A 5 -24.53 15.58 -54.04
C CYS A 5 -24.08 16.45 -52.85
N ALA A 6 -23.52 15.81 -51.83
CA ALA A 6 -23.05 16.46 -50.60
C ALA A 6 -21.94 17.52 -50.77
N VAL A 7 -21.45 17.74 -51.99
CA VAL A 7 -20.35 18.69 -52.29
C VAL A 7 -20.84 19.90 -53.09
N CYS A 8 -21.91 19.76 -53.87
CA CYS A 8 -22.37 20.82 -54.78
C CYS A 8 -23.89 20.98 -54.88
N GLY A 9 -24.66 20.16 -54.16
CA GLY A 9 -26.12 20.22 -54.12
C GLY A 9 -26.83 19.77 -55.40
N LYS A 10 -26.11 19.27 -56.43
CA LYS A 10 -26.74 18.81 -57.68
C LYS A 10 -27.32 17.39 -57.53
N PRO A 11 -28.40 17.05 -58.24
CA PRO A 11 -29.02 15.74 -58.18
C PRO A 11 -28.03 14.62 -58.54
N LEU A 12 -28.05 13.53 -57.77
CA LEU A 12 -27.19 12.38 -58.02
C LEU A 12 -27.67 11.57 -59.25
N PRO A 13 -26.75 11.07 -60.09
CA PRO A 13 -27.11 10.30 -61.27
C PRO A 13 -27.79 8.99 -60.86
N ARG A 14 -28.98 8.72 -61.41
CA ARG A 14 -29.69 7.45 -61.21
C ARG A 14 -28.94 6.34 -61.95
N ARG A 15 -28.33 5.41 -61.20
CA ARG A 15 -27.82 4.15 -61.75
C ARG A 15 -28.65 2.98 -61.22
N GLY A 16 -28.86 1.97 -62.07
CA GLY A 16 -29.64 0.77 -61.78
C GLY A 16 -29.07 -0.05 -60.61
N ARG A 17 -29.92 -0.91 -60.03
CA ARG A 17 -29.78 -1.61 -58.73
C ARG A 17 -28.33 -1.95 -58.33
N GLY A 18 -27.81 -1.21 -57.36
CA GLY A 18 -26.49 -1.34 -56.74
C GLY A 18 -26.05 -0.01 -56.15
N ARG A 19 -25.39 -0.03 -54.96
CA ARG A 19 -25.05 1.12 -54.06
C ARG A 19 -25.19 2.52 -54.69
N GLY A 20 -26.05 3.36 -54.10
CA GLY A 20 -26.32 4.71 -54.58
C GLY A 20 -25.05 5.57 -54.72
N ALA A 21 -24.95 6.32 -55.82
CA ALA A 21 -23.85 7.24 -56.03
C ALA A 21 -23.92 8.39 -55.00
N VAL A 22 -22.86 8.62 -54.24
CA VAL A 22 -22.78 9.69 -53.20
C VAL A 22 -22.35 11.04 -53.80
N TYR A 23 -21.77 11.03 -55.00
CA TYR A 23 -21.25 12.23 -55.68
C TYR A 23 -21.73 12.31 -57.12
N CYS A 24 -22.07 13.51 -57.61
CA CYS A 24 -22.62 13.70 -58.95
C CYS A 24 -21.59 13.58 -60.09
N SER A 25 -20.29 13.67 -59.78
CA SER A 25 -19.20 13.60 -60.75
C SER A 25 -17.88 13.15 -60.10
N GLY A 26 -16.93 12.70 -60.93
CA GLY A 26 -15.57 12.38 -60.49
C GLY A 26 -14.84 13.58 -59.86
N ALA A 27 -15.09 14.79 -60.37
CA ALA A 27 -14.55 16.04 -59.83
C ALA A 27 -15.06 16.33 -58.41
N CYS A 28 -16.37 16.13 -58.14
CA CYS A 28 -16.93 16.29 -56.79
C CYS A 28 -16.37 15.27 -55.80
N ARG A 29 -16.11 14.04 -56.25
CA ARG A 29 -15.46 13.01 -55.42
C ARG A 29 -14.01 13.39 -55.08
N GLN A 30 -13.23 13.88 -56.04
CA GLN A 30 -11.87 14.36 -55.80
C GLN A 30 -11.83 15.60 -54.90
N ARG A 31 -12.81 16.52 -55.02
CA ARG A 31 -12.92 17.69 -54.15
C ARG A 31 -13.18 17.27 -52.70
N ALA A 32 -14.15 16.39 -52.46
CA ALA A 32 -14.40 15.82 -51.13
C ALA A 32 -13.18 15.10 -50.54
N TYR A 33 -12.41 14.40 -51.39
CA TYR A 33 -11.18 13.73 -50.96
C TYR A 33 -10.07 14.71 -50.59
N ARG A 34 -9.91 15.81 -51.33
CA ARG A 34 -8.95 16.89 -51.01
C ARG A 34 -9.35 17.65 -49.75
N THR A 35 -10.63 17.95 -49.53
CA THR A 35 -11.11 18.62 -48.30
C THR A 35 -10.86 17.77 -47.05
N ARG A 36 -10.87 16.43 -47.15
CA ARG A 36 -10.51 15.54 -46.03
C ARG A 36 -9.00 15.43 -45.78
N ARG A 37 -8.16 15.88 -46.72
CA ARG A 37 -6.71 15.62 -46.71
C ARG A 37 -5.85 16.90 -46.79
N SER A 38 -6.44 18.09 -46.63
CA SER A 38 -5.70 19.34 -46.44
C SER A 38 -6.02 19.96 -45.08
N PRO A 39 -5.03 20.59 -44.42
CA PRO A 39 -4.94 20.66 -42.97
C PRO A 39 -5.73 21.86 -42.44
N SER A 40 -6.83 21.55 -41.75
CA SER A 40 -7.51 22.46 -40.81
C SER A 40 -8.17 21.62 -39.71
N GLY A 41 -7.48 20.57 -39.29
CA GLY A 41 -7.88 19.65 -38.22
C GLY A 41 -7.23 19.95 -36.87
N GLU A 42 -6.17 20.75 -36.82
CA GLU A 42 -5.55 21.13 -35.54
C GLU A 42 -6.43 22.11 -34.77
N GLU A 43 -6.91 23.22 -35.36
CA GLU A 43 -7.80 24.15 -34.66
C GLU A 43 -9.13 23.52 -34.20
N ALA A 44 -9.67 22.56 -34.98
CA ALA A 44 -10.90 21.87 -34.63
C ALA A 44 -10.71 20.85 -33.49
N VAL A 45 -9.57 20.14 -33.47
CA VAL A 45 -9.24 19.19 -32.38
C VAL A 45 -8.81 19.95 -31.13
N THR A 46 -8.00 21.01 -31.25
CA THR A 46 -7.62 21.87 -30.13
C THR A 46 -8.83 22.59 -29.55
N GLY A 47 -9.78 23.03 -30.39
CA GLY A 47 -11.06 23.59 -29.94
C GLY A 47 -11.92 22.57 -29.18
N LEU A 48 -11.99 21.33 -29.67
CA LEU A 48 -12.72 20.25 -28.99
C LEU A 48 -12.07 19.86 -27.66
N VAL A 49 -10.73 19.80 -27.60
CA VAL A 49 -9.96 19.53 -26.38
C VAL A 49 -10.18 20.66 -25.36
N ALA A 50 -10.11 21.91 -25.79
CA ALA A 50 -10.37 23.07 -24.92
C ALA A 50 -11.83 23.12 -24.40
N GLU A 51 -12.80 22.67 -25.20
CA GLU A 51 -14.20 22.57 -24.77
C GLU A 51 -14.43 21.45 -23.75
N ILE A 52 -13.84 20.28 -23.99
CA ILE A 52 -13.88 19.14 -23.05
C ILE A 52 -13.16 19.51 -21.74
N GLU A 53 -12.00 20.16 -21.79
CA GLU A 53 -11.30 20.64 -20.60
C GLU A 53 -12.13 21.65 -19.80
N ARG A 54 -12.87 22.53 -20.47
CA ARG A 54 -13.77 23.52 -19.84
C ARG A 54 -14.95 22.82 -19.15
N GLN A 55 -15.54 21.82 -19.80
CA GLN A 55 -16.62 21.02 -19.23
C GLN A 55 -16.14 20.15 -18.07
N VAL A 56 -14.95 19.53 -18.18
CA VAL A 56 -14.32 18.76 -17.09
C VAL A 56 -13.95 19.66 -15.91
N LYS A 57 -13.49 20.90 -16.13
CA LYS A 57 -13.30 21.88 -15.04
C LYS A 57 -14.59 22.31 -14.36
N GLY A 58 -15.72 22.28 -15.08
CA GLY A 58 -17.06 22.54 -14.52
C GLY A 58 -17.68 21.33 -13.81
N LEU A 59 -17.26 20.11 -14.17
CA LEU A 59 -17.72 18.84 -13.58
C LEU A 59 -16.78 18.30 -12.50
N ALA A 60 -15.55 18.85 -12.40
CA ALA A 60 -14.65 18.58 -11.30
C ALA A 60 -15.31 19.09 -10.02
N LEU A 61 -15.79 18.16 -9.19
CA LEU A 61 -16.03 18.45 -7.79
C LEU A 61 -14.74 19.04 -7.25
N ARG A 62 -14.71 20.36 -7.07
CA ARG A 62 -13.71 20.98 -6.21
C ARG A 62 -14.07 20.50 -4.80
N PRO A 63 -13.29 19.61 -4.15
CA PRO A 63 -13.39 19.58 -2.71
C PRO A 63 -12.97 20.99 -2.26
N PRO A 64 -13.78 21.71 -1.47
CA PRO A 64 -13.37 23.02 -1.01
C PRO A 64 -12.10 22.79 -0.18
N GLY A 65 -11.05 23.59 -0.39
CA GLY A 65 -9.79 23.46 0.37
C GLY A 65 -10.02 23.47 1.88
N THR A 66 -11.13 24.07 2.31
CA THR A 66 -11.65 24.02 3.68
C THR A 66 -11.96 22.60 4.14
N PHE A 67 -12.48 21.68 3.32
CA PHE A 67 -12.79 20.30 3.76
C PHE A 67 -11.53 19.49 4.13
N TYR A 68 -10.40 19.68 3.43
CA TYR A 68 -9.15 18.98 3.75
C TYR A 68 -8.36 19.65 4.88
N GLU A 69 -8.38 20.98 4.95
CA GLU A 69 -7.85 21.72 6.11
C GLU A 69 -8.68 21.42 7.36
N ASP A 70 -10.00 21.37 7.25
CA ASP A 70 -10.91 21.05 8.35
C ASP A 70 -10.77 19.59 8.76
N VAL A 71 -10.64 18.61 7.85
CA VAL A 71 -10.43 17.20 8.22
C VAL A 71 -9.06 16.97 8.86
N SER A 72 -7.99 17.62 8.37
CA SER A 72 -6.67 17.52 8.99
C SER A 72 -6.60 18.26 10.34
N THR A 73 -7.28 19.41 10.45
CA THR A 73 -7.42 20.16 11.69
C THR A 73 -8.28 19.40 12.68
N LEU A 74 -9.38 18.78 12.25
CA LEU A 74 -10.26 17.93 13.04
C LEU A 74 -9.52 16.68 13.50
N SER A 75 -8.72 16.04 12.64
CA SER A 75 -7.86 14.90 13.01
C SER A 75 -6.84 15.30 14.08
N THR A 76 -6.21 16.47 13.93
CA THR A 76 -5.26 17.02 14.90
C THR A 76 -5.95 17.40 16.22
N GLN A 77 -7.15 17.98 16.15
CA GLN A 77 -7.97 18.34 17.31
C GLN A 77 -8.49 17.10 18.03
N VAL A 78 -8.91 16.05 17.32
CA VAL A 78 -9.30 14.75 17.87
C VAL A 78 -8.09 14.07 18.53
N GLY A 79 -6.90 14.14 17.93
CA GLY A 79 -5.66 13.66 18.55
C GLY A 79 -5.33 14.42 19.85
N ARG A 80 -5.53 15.74 19.89
CA ARG A 80 -5.34 16.57 21.08
C ARG A 80 -6.40 16.30 22.15
N LEU A 81 -7.67 16.14 21.76
CA LEU A 81 -8.77 15.81 22.66
C LEU A 81 -8.61 14.41 23.25
N ARG A 82 -8.15 13.42 22.49
CA ARG A 82 -7.78 12.09 23.00
C ARG A 82 -6.67 12.18 24.05
N ARG A 83 -5.67 13.03 23.83
CA ARG A 83 -4.58 13.25 24.81
C ARG A 83 -5.09 13.96 26.08
N ILE A 84 -5.98 14.94 25.95
CA ILE A 84 -6.62 15.62 27.08
C ILE A 84 -7.54 14.66 27.84
N ALA A 85 -8.33 13.84 27.14
CA ALA A 85 -9.18 12.82 27.75
C ALA A 85 -8.37 11.77 28.51
N ARG A 86 -7.18 11.40 28.02
CA ARG A 86 -6.25 10.50 28.72
C ARG A 86 -5.71 11.12 30.02
N LEU A 87 -5.29 12.39 29.96
CA LEU A 87 -4.82 13.16 31.12
C LEU A 87 -5.95 13.45 32.14
N ALA A 88 -7.18 13.57 31.65
CA ALA A 88 -8.37 13.70 32.49
C ALA A 88 -8.72 12.35 33.13
N ALA A 89 -8.67 11.23 32.39
CA ALA A 89 -8.91 9.89 32.92
C ALA A 89 -7.90 9.47 34.00
N GLU A 90 -6.67 9.99 33.95
CA GLU A 90 -5.66 9.84 35.01
C GLU A 90 -6.02 10.63 36.30
N ASN A 91 -7.01 11.52 36.27
CA ASN A 91 -7.39 12.40 37.40
C ASN A 91 -8.88 12.33 37.79
N VAL A 92 -9.66 11.36 37.31
CA VAL A 92 -11.08 11.20 37.73
C VAL A 92 -11.18 10.19 38.87
N THR A 93 -11.51 10.66 40.06
CA THR A 93 -12.21 9.86 41.07
C THR A 93 -13.69 9.80 40.68
N PRO A 94 -14.29 8.63 40.44
CA PRO A 94 -15.68 8.55 40.00
C PRO A 94 -16.64 8.76 41.18
N ASP A 95 -17.60 9.66 41.00
CA ASP A 95 -18.79 9.74 41.85
C ASP A 95 -19.76 8.60 41.48
N ALA A 96 -20.33 7.98 42.53
CA ALA A 96 -21.18 6.81 42.43
C ALA A 96 -22.54 7.12 41.79
N VAL A 97 -22.84 6.50 40.65
CA VAL A 97 -24.22 6.36 40.15
C VAL A 97 -24.47 4.90 39.74
N THR A 98 -25.27 4.26 40.58
CA THR A 98 -26.00 2.99 40.50
C THR A 98 -26.13 2.26 39.14
N GLU A 99 -25.42 1.13 39.07
CA GLU A 99 -25.78 -0.25 38.70
C GLU A 99 -26.40 -0.64 37.33
N SER A 100 -25.60 -1.38 36.56
CA SER A 100 -25.91 -2.73 36.07
C SER A 100 -24.73 -3.65 36.41
N PRO A 101 -24.90 -4.94 36.77
CA PRO A 101 -23.80 -5.83 37.22
C PRO A 101 -22.95 -6.37 36.04
N GLY A 102 -22.80 -5.58 34.98
CA GLY A 102 -21.96 -5.89 33.82
C GLY A 102 -20.74 -5.00 33.78
N LEU A 103 -19.70 -5.44 33.06
CA LEU A 103 -18.56 -4.61 32.72
C LEU A 103 -19.05 -3.30 32.06
N ASP A 104 -18.87 -2.19 32.77
CA ASP A 104 -19.18 -0.86 32.24
C ASP A 104 -18.21 -0.49 31.09
N GLU A 105 -18.54 0.58 30.36
CA GLU A 105 -17.79 0.98 29.17
C GLU A 105 -16.33 1.31 29.49
N ILE A 106 -16.06 1.97 30.62
CA ILE A 106 -14.73 2.43 31.01
C ILE A 106 -13.89 1.23 31.45
N ALA A 107 -14.45 0.35 32.26
CA ALA A 107 -13.82 -0.88 32.72
C ALA A 107 -13.49 -1.80 31.54
N PHE A 108 -14.43 -2.00 30.61
CA PHE A 108 -14.18 -2.80 29.42
C PHE A 108 -13.10 -2.18 28.52
N ALA A 109 -13.15 -0.86 28.28
CA ALA A 109 -12.13 -0.15 27.52
C ALA A 109 -10.73 -0.32 28.14
N GLY A 110 -10.63 -0.22 29.47
CA GLY A 110 -9.40 -0.45 30.22
C GLY A 110 -8.84 -1.87 30.07
N LEU A 111 -9.72 -2.87 29.94
CA LEU A 111 -9.32 -4.27 29.71
C LEU A 111 -8.83 -4.53 28.28
N VAL A 112 -9.46 -3.93 27.27
CA VAL A 112 -9.17 -4.26 25.86
C VAL A 112 -8.11 -3.39 25.22
N GLU A 113 -7.95 -2.12 25.64
CA GLU A 113 -7.01 -1.19 25.02
C GLU A 113 -5.55 -1.67 25.07
N PRO A 114 -5.05 -2.29 26.16
CA PRO A 114 -3.69 -2.86 26.20
C PRO A 114 -3.44 -3.93 25.13
N HIS A 115 -4.49 -4.60 24.66
CA HIS A 115 -4.38 -5.65 23.65
C HIS A 115 -4.52 -5.12 22.21
N ARG A 116 -4.91 -3.86 22.02
CA ARG A 116 -5.20 -3.30 20.68
C ARG A 116 -4.03 -3.46 19.71
N GLY A 117 -2.81 -3.14 20.15
CA GLY A 117 -1.61 -3.24 19.32
C GLY A 117 -1.28 -4.67 18.90
N GLU A 118 -1.28 -5.63 19.84
CA GLU A 118 -1.01 -7.03 19.52
C GLU A 118 -2.11 -7.65 18.63
N LEU A 119 -3.36 -7.23 18.80
CA LEU A 119 -4.47 -7.62 17.93
C LEU A 119 -4.31 -7.04 16.52
N ARG A 120 -3.82 -5.79 16.38
CA ARG A 120 -3.53 -5.21 15.05
C ARG A 120 -2.46 -6.01 14.32
N VAL A 121 -1.37 -6.35 14.99
CA VAL A 121 -0.33 -7.19 14.39
C VAL A 121 -0.86 -8.59 14.06
N HIS A 122 -1.74 -9.17 14.88
CA HIS A 122 -2.39 -10.42 14.56
C HIS A 122 -3.26 -10.33 13.30
N CYS A 123 -4.14 -9.33 13.23
CA CYS A 123 -4.98 -9.06 12.05
C CYS A 123 -4.12 -8.78 10.81
N TYR A 124 -3.00 -8.08 10.97
CA TYR A 124 -2.03 -7.80 9.92
C TYR A 124 -1.36 -9.07 9.40
N ARG A 125 -0.87 -9.95 10.27
CA ARG A 125 -0.34 -11.27 9.86
C ARG A 125 -1.40 -12.11 9.15
N MET A 126 -2.65 -12.02 9.59
CA MET A 126 -3.75 -12.72 8.97
C MET A 126 -4.08 -12.17 7.58
N THR A 127 -4.03 -10.86 7.34
CA THR A 127 -4.55 -10.25 6.09
C THR A 127 -3.49 -9.78 5.11
N GLY A 128 -2.29 -9.47 5.58
CA GLY A 128 -1.21 -8.83 4.82
C GLY A 128 -1.41 -7.33 4.57
N SER A 129 -2.49 -6.72 5.06
CA SER A 129 -2.87 -5.34 4.77
C SER A 129 -2.97 -4.54 6.06
N TYR A 130 -2.35 -3.36 6.09
CA TYR A 130 -2.38 -2.49 7.27
C TYR A 130 -3.79 -1.90 7.45
N ASP A 131 -4.41 -1.43 6.37
CA ASP A 131 -5.75 -0.85 6.40
C ASP A 131 -6.79 -1.89 6.83
N ASP A 132 -6.74 -3.10 6.26
CA ASP A 132 -7.65 -4.19 6.66
C ASP A 132 -7.41 -4.58 8.12
N ALA A 133 -6.17 -4.54 8.59
CA ALA A 133 -5.85 -4.87 9.97
C ALA A 133 -6.43 -3.84 10.94
N ASP A 134 -6.34 -2.55 10.63
CA ASP A 134 -6.93 -1.50 11.46
C ASP A 134 -8.46 -1.62 11.50
N ASP A 135 -9.10 -1.83 10.33
CA ASP A 135 -10.54 -2.08 10.24
C ASP A 135 -10.97 -3.32 11.04
N LEU A 136 -10.21 -4.42 10.94
CA LEU A 136 -10.52 -5.66 11.64
C LEU A 136 -10.33 -5.56 13.15
N VAL A 137 -9.37 -4.77 13.63
CA VAL A 137 -9.25 -4.49 15.06
C VAL A 137 -10.46 -3.71 15.55
N GLN A 138 -10.90 -2.69 14.81
CA GLN A 138 -12.11 -1.95 15.15
C GLN A 138 -13.34 -2.88 15.18
N GLU A 139 -13.52 -3.72 14.14
CA GLU A 139 -14.60 -4.72 14.10
C GLU A 139 -14.51 -5.71 15.28
N THR A 140 -13.29 -6.14 15.64
CA THR A 140 -13.03 -7.03 16.77
C THR A 140 -13.48 -6.40 18.07
N LEU A 141 -13.06 -5.16 18.36
CA LEU A 141 -13.41 -4.47 19.60
C LEU A 141 -14.92 -4.18 19.69
N LEU A 142 -15.57 -3.86 18.58
CA LEU A 142 -17.02 -3.70 18.52
C LEU A 142 -17.77 -5.02 18.79
N LYS A 143 -17.30 -6.13 18.21
CA LYS A 143 -17.86 -7.46 18.50
C LYS A 143 -17.63 -7.85 19.95
N ALA A 144 -16.43 -7.63 20.45
CA ALA A 144 -16.07 -7.89 21.83
C ALA A 144 -17.00 -7.12 22.78
N TRP A 145 -17.22 -5.82 22.56
CA TRP A 145 -18.15 -5.03 23.35
C TRP A 145 -19.59 -5.60 23.36
N ARG A 146 -20.10 -5.99 22.19
CA ARG A 146 -21.44 -6.59 22.05
C ARG A 146 -21.57 -7.94 22.77
N HIS A 147 -20.47 -8.67 22.89
CA HIS A 147 -20.39 -10.00 23.49
C HIS A 147 -19.67 -10.01 24.84
N ARG A 148 -19.52 -8.85 25.49
CA ARG A 148 -18.75 -8.74 26.74
C ARG A 148 -19.34 -9.58 27.87
N ASP A 149 -20.64 -9.85 27.82
CA ASP A 149 -21.34 -10.71 28.79
C ASP A 149 -20.97 -12.21 28.62
N ASP A 150 -20.37 -12.59 27.48
CA ASP A 150 -19.83 -13.93 27.22
C ASP A 150 -18.41 -14.12 27.77
N LEU A 151 -17.82 -13.09 28.39
CA LEU A 151 -16.50 -13.16 29.02
C LEU A 151 -16.66 -13.76 30.43
N GLU A 152 -16.39 -15.06 30.54
CA GLU A 152 -16.54 -15.80 31.81
C GLU A 152 -15.43 -15.48 32.83
N ASP A 153 -14.23 -15.16 32.35
CA ASP A 153 -13.03 -14.94 33.18
C ASP A 153 -12.19 -13.78 32.67
N LEU A 154 -11.92 -12.79 33.53
CA LEU A 154 -11.11 -11.62 33.19
C LEU A 154 -9.64 -11.99 32.90
N ASP A 155 -9.12 -13.06 33.49
CA ASP A 155 -7.78 -13.55 33.21
C ASP A 155 -7.67 -14.14 31.79
N SER A 156 -8.81 -14.42 31.15
CA SER A 156 -8.91 -14.95 29.79
C SER A 156 -9.15 -13.89 28.70
N VAL A 157 -9.23 -12.59 29.05
CA VAL A 157 -9.54 -11.49 28.12
C VAL A 157 -8.68 -11.56 26.86
N ARG A 158 -7.36 -11.74 27.02
CA ARG A 158 -6.43 -11.84 25.90
C ARG A 158 -6.81 -12.96 24.95
N SER A 159 -6.98 -14.18 25.46
CA SER A 159 -7.25 -15.34 24.61
C SER A 159 -8.62 -15.27 23.95
N TRP A 160 -9.60 -14.71 24.66
CA TRP A 160 -10.93 -14.41 24.15
C TRP A 160 -10.90 -13.37 23.02
N LEU A 161 -10.15 -12.27 23.16
CA LEU A 161 -9.98 -11.27 22.10
C LEU A 161 -9.32 -11.85 20.85
N TYR A 162 -8.27 -12.68 21.01
CA TYR A 162 -7.64 -13.37 19.89
C TYR A 162 -8.60 -14.30 19.15
N ARG A 163 -9.52 -14.96 19.88
CA ARG A 163 -10.58 -15.77 19.26
C ARG A 163 -11.51 -14.90 18.41
N VAL A 164 -11.97 -13.77 18.95
CA VAL A 164 -12.85 -12.84 18.21
C VAL A 164 -12.14 -12.30 16.97
N ALA A 165 -10.90 -11.83 17.12
CA ALA A 165 -10.09 -11.30 16.03
C ALA A 165 -9.80 -12.33 14.93
N THR A 166 -9.42 -13.55 15.32
CA THR A 166 -9.14 -14.63 14.37
C THR A 166 -10.38 -14.99 13.57
N ASN A 167 -11.54 -15.08 14.21
CA ASN A 167 -12.80 -15.35 13.51
C ASN A 167 -13.18 -14.22 12.56
N ALA A 168 -13.04 -12.96 12.98
CA ALA A 168 -13.26 -11.80 12.10
C ALA A 168 -12.35 -11.84 10.87
N CYS A 169 -11.05 -12.12 11.05
CA CYS A 169 -10.09 -12.29 9.96
C CYS A 169 -10.48 -13.44 9.01
N LEU A 170 -10.86 -14.60 9.55
CA LEU A 170 -11.24 -15.77 8.75
C LEU A 170 -12.51 -15.50 7.93
N ASP A 171 -13.49 -14.79 8.49
CA ASP A 171 -14.71 -14.39 7.79
C ASP A 171 -14.45 -13.31 6.73
N PHE A 172 -13.55 -12.37 7.00
CA PHE A 172 -13.05 -11.42 6.01
C PHE A 172 -12.35 -12.14 4.84
N LEU A 173 -11.39 -13.02 5.12
CA LEU A 173 -10.63 -13.74 4.10
C LEU A 173 -11.51 -14.68 3.26
N ARG A 174 -12.55 -15.26 3.85
CA ARG A 174 -13.54 -16.08 3.12
C ARG A 174 -14.28 -15.25 2.07
N ARG A 175 -14.61 -13.99 2.39
CA ARG A 175 -15.30 -13.05 1.49
C ARG A 175 -14.35 -12.45 0.45
N ALA A 176 -13.13 -12.10 0.86
CA ALA A 176 -12.15 -11.45 -0.01
C ALA A 176 -11.59 -12.38 -1.11
N GLN A 177 -11.62 -13.70 -0.89
CA GLN A 177 -11.15 -14.74 -1.83
C GLN A 177 -9.74 -14.47 -2.41
N ARG A 178 -8.86 -13.87 -1.61
CA ARG A 178 -7.49 -13.51 -2.00
C ARG A 178 -6.67 -14.75 -2.35
N ARG A 179 -5.98 -14.68 -3.50
CA ARG A 179 -5.07 -15.72 -3.98
C ARG A 179 -3.79 -15.07 -4.53
N PRO A 180 -2.60 -15.63 -4.22
CA PRO A 180 -1.36 -15.13 -4.79
C PRO A 180 -1.48 -15.06 -6.31
N LEU A 181 -1.07 -13.94 -6.89
CA LEU A 181 -1.07 -13.74 -8.33
C LEU A 181 0.35 -13.89 -8.87
N GLN A 182 0.45 -14.09 -10.18
CA GLN A 182 1.71 -14.00 -10.90
C GLN A 182 1.83 -12.60 -11.51
N TYR A 183 3.06 -12.17 -11.69
CA TYR A 183 3.39 -11.02 -12.49
C TYR A 183 3.34 -11.40 -13.99
N GLU A 184 2.80 -10.54 -14.83
CA GLU A 184 2.65 -10.77 -16.29
C GLU A 184 3.41 -9.71 -17.09
N PRO A 185 4.30 -10.09 -18.04
CA PRO A 185 5.20 -9.13 -18.66
C PRO A 185 4.43 -8.01 -19.35
N VAL A 186 4.81 -6.77 -19.07
CA VAL A 186 4.18 -5.60 -19.69
C VAL A 186 4.87 -5.31 -21.03
N PRO A 187 4.13 -5.26 -22.16
CA PRO A 187 4.73 -4.99 -23.47
C PRO A 187 5.54 -3.70 -23.48
N GLY A 188 6.79 -3.79 -23.96
CA GLY A 188 7.71 -2.64 -24.04
C GLY A 188 8.44 -2.31 -22.72
N ILE A 189 8.23 -3.09 -21.66
CA ILE A 189 8.95 -2.97 -20.38
C ILE A 189 9.83 -4.20 -20.20
N ASP A 190 11.14 -4.00 -20.32
CA ASP A 190 12.14 -5.00 -19.93
C ASP A 190 12.15 -5.14 -18.40
N SER A 191 11.72 -6.31 -17.92
CA SER A 191 11.62 -6.65 -16.49
C SER A 191 12.88 -7.37 -15.98
N GLY A 192 13.89 -7.54 -16.83
CA GLY A 192 15.08 -8.34 -16.55
C GLY A 192 14.89 -9.84 -16.77
N ASP A 193 15.98 -10.59 -16.54
CA ASP A 193 16.08 -12.01 -16.92
C ASP A 193 15.69 -13.00 -15.80
N GLY A 194 15.39 -12.50 -14.59
CA GLY A 194 15.03 -13.34 -13.44
C GLY A 194 13.54 -13.65 -13.35
N GLU A 195 13.19 -14.78 -12.71
CA GLU A 195 11.80 -15.16 -12.47
C GLU A 195 11.10 -14.15 -11.55
N PRO A 196 9.88 -13.67 -11.88
CA PRO A 196 9.15 -12.78 -11.00
C PRO A 196 8.87 -13.44 -9.64
N PRO A 197 8.90 -12.67 -8.54
CA PRO A 197 8.35 -13.15 -7.27
C PRO A 197 6.83 -13.32 -7.37
N ALA A 198 6.21 -13.97 -6.38
CA ALA A 198 4.75 -13.97 -6.32
C ALA A 198 4.22 -12.57 -5.99
N ARG A 199 3.09 -12.22 -6.59
CA ARG A 199 2.44 -10.92 -6.41
C ARG A 199 1.30 -11.01 -5.41
N PHE A 200 1.32 -10.10 -4.45
CA PHE A 200 0.29 -9.92 -3.43
C PHE A 200 -0.25 -8.50 -3.51
N PRO A 201 -1.27 -8.22 -4.35
CA PRO A 201 -1.76 -6.85 -4.54
C PRO A 201 -2.27 -6.17 -3.26
N TRP A 202 -2.65 -6.95 -2.26
CA TRP A 202 -3.14 -6.47 -0.97
C TRP A 202 -2.05 -6.32 0.08
N LEU A 203 -0.80 -6.70 -0.21
CA LEU A 203 0.29 -6.55 0.75
C LEU A 203 0.55 -5.06 0.97
N GLN A 204 0.58 -4.64 2.22
CA GLN A 204 0.89 -3.27 2.63
C GLN A 204 1.97 -3.29 3.73
N PRO A 205 2.77 -2.22 3.87
CA PRO A 205 3.77 -2.09 4.90
C PRO A 205 3.13 -1.71 6.25
N TYR A 206 3.76 -2.15 7.34
CA TYR A 206 3.33 -1.85 8.71
C TYR A 206 4.24 -0.78 9.34
N PRO A 207 3.70 0.35 9.82
CA PRO A 207 4.47 1.38 10.55
C PRO A 207 4.94 0.87 11.92
N ASP A 208 6.25 0.87 12.14
CA ASP A 208 6.82 0.36 13.41
C ASP A 208 6.45 1.20 14.64
N GLU A 209 6.21 2.50 14.45
CA GLU A 209 5.85 3.43 15.53
C GLU A 209 4.34 3.47 15.83
N ALA A 210 3.50 2.77 15.07
CA ALA A 210 2.05 2.83 15.25
C ALA A 210 1.58 2.20 16.57
N ASP A 211 2.35 1.26 17.12
CA ASP A 211 2.02 0.56 18.36
C ASP A 211 3.25 0.42 19.27
N PRO A 212 3.52 1.42 20.13
CA PRO A 212 4.66 1.41 21.05
C PRO A 212 4.69 0.18 21.98
N ASP A 213 3.52 -0.33 22.34
CA ASP A 213 3.35 -1.50 23.22
C ASP A 213 3.70 -2.83 22.52
N VAL A 214 3.95 -2.80 21.20
CA VAL A 214 4.28 -3.96 20.37
C VAL A 214 5.81 -4.07 20.16
N ALA A 215 6.59 -3.36 20.97
CA ALA A 215 8.05 -3.40 20.98
C ALA A 215 8.62 -4.84 21.03
N ALA A 216 7.91 -5.76 21.68
CA ALA A 216 8.28 -7.17 21.85
C ALA A 216 8.07 -8.08 20.62
N VAL A 217 7.42 -7.62 19.55
CA VAL A 217 7.24 -8.44 18.34
C VAL A 217 8.59 -8.67 17.65
N SER A 218 8.90 -9.96 17.43
CA SER A 218 10.10 -10.37 16.70
C SER A 218 10.06 -9.82 15.27
N ARG A 219 11.13 -9.10 14.90
CA ARG A 219 11.39 -8.60 13.54
C ARG A 219 11.13 -9.68 12.49
N GLU A 220 11.65 -10.89 12.70
CA GLU A 220 11.48 -12.02 11.76
C GLU A 220 10.03 -12.35 11.41
N THR A 221 9.11 -12.10 12.33
CA THR A 221 7.70 -12.50 12.23
C THR A 221 6.79 -11.38 11.72
N ILE A 222 7.37 -10.20 11.44
CA ILE A 222 6.67 -9.06 10.88
C ILE A 222 7.31 -8.54 9.60
N GLU A 223 8.53 -8.94 9.26
CA GLU A 223 9.16 -8.60 7.98
C GLU A 223 8.30 -8.97 6.77
N LEU A 224 8.39 -8.14 5.71
CA LEU A 224 7.56 -8.30 4.51
C LEU A 224 7.74 -9.66 3.83
N VAL A 225 8.95 -10.22 3.84
CA VAL A 225 9.21 -11.55 3.26
C VAL A 225 8.49 -12.66 4.02
N PHE A 226 8.42 -12.58 5.35
CA PHE A 226 7.65 -13.51 6.16
C PHE A 226 6.15 -13.35 5.94
N LEU A 227 5.68 -12.10 5.93
CA LEU A 227 4.28 -11.76 5.65
C LEU A 227 3.84 -12.30 4.30
N ALA A 228 4.64 -12.12 3.24
CA ALA A 228 4.40 -12.66 1.92
C ALA A 228 4.40 -14.20 1.92
N ALA A 229 5.34 -14.85 2.62
CA ALA A 229 5.41 -16.30 2.71
C ALA A 229 4.15 -16.92 3.36
N ILE A 230 3.65 -16.34 4.46
CA ILE A 230 2.42 -16.83 5.11
C ILE A 230 1.16 -16.55 4.27
N GLN A 231 1.21 -15.62 3.30
CA GLN A 231 0.10 -15.36 2.39
C GLN A 231 -0.19 -16.52 1.41
N PHE A 232 0.75 -17.44 1.20
CA PHE A 232 0.51 -18.66 0.41
C PHE A 232 -0.35 -19.69 1.15
N LEU A 233 -0.44 -19.61 2.48
CA LEU A 233 -1.18 -20.56 3.28
C LEU A 233 -2.68 -20.31 3.18
N PRO A 234 -3.52 -21.38 3.13
CA PRO A 234 -4.96 -21.24 3.35
C PRO A 234 -5.24 -20.54 4.69
N PRO A 235 -6.27 -19.69 4.80
CA PRO A 235 -6.50 -18.84 5.98
C PRO A 235 -6.46 -19.58 7.32
N ARG A 236 -7.05 -20.78 7.41
CA ARG A 236 -7.01 -21.58 8.64
C ARG A 236 -5.64 -22.15 8.97
N GLN A 237 -4.87 -22.56 7.96
CA GLN A 237 -3.48 -23.02 8.18
C GLN A 237 -2.59 -21.85 8.62
N ARG A 238 -2.81 -20.66 8.05
CA ARG A 238 -2.17 -19.41 8.48
C ARG A 238 -2.47 -19.08 9.94
N ALA A 239 -3.73 -19.13 10.34
CA ALA A 239 -4.12 -18.92 11.74
C ALA A 239 -3.44 -19.91 12.69
N VAL A 240 -3.45 -21.20 12.35
CA VAL A 240 -2.74 -22.23 13.14
C VAL A 240 -1.24 -21.91 13.26
N LEU A 241 -0.58 -21.55 12.16
CA LEU A 241 0.83 -21.23 12.17
C LEU A 241 1.15 -20.00 13.03
N ILE A 242 0.36 -18.93 12.93
CA ILE A 242 0.56 -17.72 13.75
C ILE A 242 0.37 -18.05 15.24
N LEU A 243 -0.71 -18.73 15.61
CA LEU A 243 -0.97 -19.06 17.02
C LEU A 243 0.13 -19.98 17.59
N ARG A 244 0.58 -20.99 16.82
CA ARG A 244 1.52 -22.01 17.30
C ARG A 244 2.98 -21.62 17.23
N ASP A 245 3.44 -21.10 16.09
CA ASP A 245 4.86 -20.87 15.81
C ASP A 245 5.28 -19.39 15.99
N VAL A 246 4.32 -18.46 16.18
CA VAL A 246 4.61 -17.03 16.36
C VAL A 246 4.19 -16.52 17.74
N LEU A 247 3.06 -16.99 18.27
CA LEU A 247 2.57 -16.59 19.59
C LEU A 247 2.81 -17.65 20.68
N ASP A 248 3.36 -18.82 20.30
CA ASP A 248 3.67 -19.95 21.19
C ASP A 248 2.48 -20.52 21.98
N TRP A 249 1.24 -20.34 21.48
CA TRP A 249 0.05 -20.86 22.15
C TRP A 249 -0.01 -22.39 22.12
N PRO A 250 -0.40 -23.09 23.20
CA PRO A 250 -0.58 -24.54 23.21
C PRO A 250 -1.52 -25.07 22.11
N ALA A 251 -1.33 -26.33 21.70
CA ALA A 251 -2.09 -26.94 20.61
C ALA A 251 -3.58 -27.16 20.97
N ASP A 252 -3.87 -27.43 22.23
CA ASP A 252 -5.22 -27.59 22.76
C ASP A 252 -5.96 -26.25 22.89
N GLU A 253 -5.28 -25.18 23.32
CA GLU A 253 -5.85 -23.82 23.28
C GLU A 253 -6.12 -23.36 21.84
N THR A 254 -5.17 -23.58 20.93
CA THR A 254 -5.34 -23.29 19.51
C THR A 254 -6.53 -24.06 18.92
N ALA A 255 -6.69 -25.33 19.30
CA ALA A 255 -7.79 -26.17 18.85
C ALA A 255 -9.14 -25.63 19.34
N LYS A 256 -9.24 -25.28 20.63
CA LYS A 256 -10.44 -24.66 21.22
C LYS A 256 -10.78 -23.33 20.52
N LEU A 257 -9.79 -22.46 20.32
CA LEU A 257 -9.97 -21.16 19.68
C LEU A 257 -10.52 -21.28 18.25
N LEU A 258 -9.98 -22.20 17.46
CA LEU A 258 -10.32 -22.35 16.03
C LEU A 258 -11.50 -23.29 15.76
N GLY A 259 -12.08 -23.92 16.79
CA GLY A 259 -13.10 -24.95 16.65
C GLY A 259 -12.57 -26.18 15.90
N MET A 260 -11.34 -26.60 16.21
CA MET A 260 -10.63 -27.72 15.58
C MET A 260 -10.31 -28.80 16.62
N THR A 261 -9.88 -29.98 16.17
CA THR A 261 -9.28 -30.98 17.05
C THR A 261 -7.77 -30.76 17.15
N VAL A 262 -7.14 -31.16 18.27
CA VAL A 262 -5.67 -31.08 18.44
C VAL A 262 -4.91 -31.80 17.30
N PRO A 263 -5.32 -33.00 16.85
CA PRO A 263 -4.73 -33.62 15.66
C PRO A 263 -4.84 -32.74 14.40
N ALA A 264 -5.98 -32.08 14.17
CA ALA A 264 -6.17 -31.21 13.01
C ALA A 264 -5.26 -29.97 13.05
N VAL A 265 -5.03 -29.39 14.25
CA VAL A 265 -4.06 -28.31 14.46
C VAL A 265 -2.65 -28.78 14.12
N ASN A 266 -2.22 -29.91 14.67
CA ASN A 266 -0.88 -30.47 14.40
C ASN A 266 -0.68 -30.78 12.91
N SER A 267 -1.69 -31.37 12.24
CA SER A 267 -1.63 -31.63 10.80
C SER A 267 -1.61 -30.35 9.96
N ALA A 268 -2.34 -29.30 10.37
CA ALA A 268 -2.30 -28.02 9.67
C ALA A 268 -0.91 -27.37 9.77
N LEU A 269 -0.28 -27.43 10.94
CA LEU A 269 1.06 -26.91 11.16
C LEU A 269 2.12 -27.70 10.37
N GLN A 270 2.01 -29.03 10.34
CA GLN A 270 2.88 -29.90 9.55
C GLN A 270 2.83 -29.57 8.04
N ARG A 271 1.68 -29.13 7.53
CA ARG A 271 1.54 -28.67 6.13
C ARG A 271 2.04 -27.25 5.90
N ALA A 272 1.86 -26.36 6.88
CA ALA A 272 2.26 -24.97 6.75
C ALA A 272 3.79 -24.77 6.73
N ARG A 273 4.52 -25.53 7.55
CA ARG A 273 5.98 -25.41 7.68
C ARG A 273 6.77 -25.68 6.38
N PRO A 274 6.47 -26.72 5.58
CA PRO A 274 7.05 -26.90 4.25
C PRO A 274 6.87 -25.68 3.35
N THR A 275 5.66 -25.13 3.25
CA THR A 275 5.41 -23.92 2.45
C THR A 275 6.27 -22.74 2.90
N LEU A 276 6.47 -22.54 4.21
CA LEU A 276 7.37 -21.48 4.66
C LEU A 276 8.84 -21.75 4.32
N ARG A 277 9.32 -22.99 4.46
CA ARG A 277 10.70 -23.35 4.10
C ARG A 277 11.00 -23.16 2.61
N GLU A 278 10.01 -23.39 1.76
CA GLU A 278 10.13 -23.19 0.31
C GLU A 278 10.11 -21.71 -0.10
N ARG A 279 9.43 -20.86 0.68
CA ARG A 279 9.17 -19.45 0.32
C ARG A 279 10.08 -18.45 1.03
N LEU A 280 10.59 -18.80 2.20
CA LEU A 280 11.53 -17.97 2.94
C LEU A 280 12.95 -18.18 2.40
N PRO A 281 13.78 -17.13 2.33
CA PRO A 281 15.20 -17.26 2.03
C PRO A 281 15.88 -18.22 3.02
N GLY A 282 16.81 -19.05 2.55
CA GLY A 282 17.47 -20.09 3.36
C GLY A 282 18.34 -19.59 4.52
N ARG A 283 18.51 -18.27 4.69
CA ARG A 283 19.42 -17.63 5.68
C ARG A 283 18.68 -16.94 6.83
N ARG A 284 17.68 -17.60 7.41
CA ARG A 284 16.98 -17.09 8.61
C ARG A 284 17.91 -16.92 9.83
N ALA A 285 19.01 -17.68 9.89
CA ALA A 285 19.93 -17.70 11.03
C ALA A 285 20.92 -16.52 11.09
N ASP A 286 21.06 -15.73 10.01
CA ASP A 286 22.06 -14.64 9.92
C ASP A 286 21.50 -13.25 10.29
N TRP A 287 20.22 -13.17 10.68
CA TRP A 287 19.53 -11.90 10.98
C TRP A 287 19.97 -11.37 12.35
N SER A 288 21.19 -10.89 12.39
CA SER A 288 21.91 -10.44 13.57
C SER A 288 21.44 -9.03 13.98
N LEU A 289 20.64 -8.98 15.05
CA LEU A 289 19.88 -7.81 15.52
C LEU A 289 20.70 -6.54 15.86
N GLY A 290 22.02 -6.64 16.05
CA GLY A 290 22.85 -5.53 16.56
C GLY A 290 23.62 -4.75 15.49
N GLN A 291 24.31 -5.45 14.58
CA GLN A 291 25.12 -4.83 13.51
C GLN A 291 24.28 -4.51 12.27
N ALA A 292 23.28 -5.35 11.97
CA ALA A 292 22.37 -5.15 10.84
C ALA A 292 21.70 -3.76 10.90
N GLY A 293 21.28 -3.28 12.08
CA GLY A 293 20.61 -1.99 12.20
C GLY A 293 21.49 -0.77 11.86
N ALA A 294 22.80 -0.81 12.13
CA ALA A 294 23.69 0.31 11.80
C ALA A 294 24.04 0.34 10.31
N GLU A 295 24.32 -0.84 9.74
CA GLU A 295 24.56 -1.03 8.32
C GLU A 295 23.32 -0.66 7.49
N GLU A 296 22.13 -1.13 7.89
CA GLU A 296 20.85 -0.80 7.27
C GLU A 296 20.58 0.71 7.23
N ARG A 297 20.83 1.41 8.35
CA ARG A 297 20.67 2.88 8.41
C ARG A 297 21.64 3.59 7.48
N GLU A 298 22.87 3.11 7.37
CA GLU A 298 23.87 3.69 6.46
C GLU A 298 23.52 3.41 4.99
N THR A 299 23.11 2.19 4.65
CA THR A 299 22.62 1.84 3.31
C THR A 299 21.40 2.66 2.95
N LEU A 300 20.42 2.83 3.85
CA LEU A 300 19.25 3.70 3.65
C LEU A 300 19.66 5.15 3.38
N ARG A 301 20.61 5.69 4.17
CA ARG A 301 21.13 7.04 3.99
C ARG A 301 21.78 7.23 2.62
N ARG A 302 22.59 6.26 2.18
CA ARG A 302 23.23 6.28 0.86
C ARG A 302 22.21 6.14 -0.27
N TYR A 303 21.21 5.29 -0.11
CA TYR A 303 20.11 5.10 -1.05
C TYR A 303 19.33 6.41 -1.29
N MET A 304 18.89 7.06 -0.21
CA MET A 304 18.20 8.35 -0.29
C MET A 304 19.09 9.41 -0.95
N ALA A 305 20.36 9.50 -0.54
CA ALA A 305 21.29 10.47 -1.11
C ALA A 305 21.50 10.26 -2.62
N ALA A 306 21.65 9.01 -3.09
CA ALA A 306 21.82 8.71 -4.51
C ALA A 306 20.57 9.13 -5.32
N ALA A 307 19.38 8.82 -4.81
CA ALA A 307 18.13 9.20 -5.46
C ALA A 307 17.90 10.73 -5.48
N GLU A 308 18.19 11.44 -4.40
CA GLU A 308 18.06 12.91 -4.34
C GLU A 308 19.03 13.65 -5.27
N HIS A 309 20.22 13.10 -5.50
CA HIS A 309 21.22 13.66 -6.41
C HIS A 309 21.09 13.16 -7.85
N ALA A 310 20.08 12.32 -8.15
CA ALA A 310 19.92 11.66 -9.45
C ALA A 310 21.19 10.87 -9.88
N ASP A 311 21.93 10.33 -8.91
CA ASP A 311 23.17 9.59 -9.15
C ASP A 311 22.86 8.12 -9.43
N VAL A 312 22.56 7.84 -10.70
CA VAL A 312 22.20 6.50 -11.18
C VAL A 312 23.35 5.49 -10.98
N SER A 313 24.60 5.93 -11.04
CA SER A 313 25.76 5.07 -10.80
C SER A 313 25.85 4.67 -9.33
N ALA A 314 25.71 5.62 -8.40
CA ALA A 314 25.65 5.31 -6.97
C ALA A 314 24.44 4.44 -6.60
N MET A 315 23.29 4.64 -7.25
CA MET A 315 22.13 3.74 -7.10
C MET A 315 22.48 2.32 -7.53
N ALA A 316 23.15 2.14 -8.69
CA ALA A 316 23.53 0.83 -9.19
C ALA A 316 24.54 0.11 -8.28
N GLU A 317 25.47 0.85 -7.66
CA GLU A 317 26.44 0.30 -6.71
C GLU A 317 25.78 -0.19 -5.40
N LEU A 318 24.67 0.43 -4.99
CA LEU A 318 23.94 0.04 -3.78
C LEU A 318 23.09 -1.22 -3.96
N LEU A 319 22.69 -1.54 -5.20
CA LEU A 319 21.86 -2.71 -5.48
C LEU A 319 22.70 -3.99 -5.58
N SER A 320 22.18 -5.08 -5.02
CA SER A 320 22.68 -6.42 -5.33
C SER A 320 22.55 -6.73 -6.82
N ALA A 321 23.39 -7.62 -7.36
CA ALA A 321 23.35 -7.96 -8.78
C ALA A 321 21.98 -8.51 -9.22
N ASP A 322 21.36 -9.30 -8.35
CA ASP A 322 20.06 -9.97 -8.46
C ASP A 322 18.93 -9.22 -7.73
N ALA A 323 19.11 -7.92 -7.47
CA ALA A 323 18.12 -7.13 -6.74
C ALA A 323 16.73 -7.19 -7.38
N VAL A 324 15.69 -7.24 -6.56
CA VAL A 324 14.29 -7.28 -7.00
C VAL A 324 13.60 -5.98 -6.63
N LEU A 325 12.87 -5.38 -7.57
CA LEU A 325 11.96 -4.27 -7.30
C LEU A 325 10.53 -4.71 -7.60
N THR A 326 9.60 -4.50 -6.66
CA THR A 326 8.16 -4.70 -6.88
C THR A 326 7.36 -3.48 -6.45
N MET A 327 6.17 -3.29 -7.02
CA MET A 327 5.32 -2.12 -6.72
C MET A 327 3.86 -2.46 -6.37
N PRO A 328 3.53 -3.27 -5.35
CA PRO A 328 2.13 -3.58 -5.02
C PRO A 328 1.29 -2.30 -4.73
N PRO A 329 0.02 -2.22 -5.18
CA PRO A 329 -0.74 -3.20 -5.94
C PRO A 329 -0.39 -3.25 -7.43
N ASN A 330 0.43 -2.33 -7.95
CA ASN A 330 0.76 -2.24 -9.37
C ASN A 330 1.45 -3.53 -9.89
N PRO A 331 1.14 -3.98 -11.12
CA PRO A 331 1.68 -5.20 -11.72
C PRO A 331 3.12 -5.06 -12.20
N VAL A 332 3.90 -4.14 -11.64
CA VAL A 332 5.26 -3.82 -12.13
C VAL A 332 6.30 -4.45 -11.21
N TRP A 333 7.28 -5.10 -11.84
CA TRP A 333 8.44 -5.67 -11.17
C TRP A 333 9.67 -5.60 -12.08
N PHE A 334 10.84 -5.66 -11.46
CA PHE A 334 12.12 -5.76 -12.15
C PHE A 334 13.03 -6.72 -11.37
N THR A 335 13.79 -7.53 -12.09
CA THR A 335 14.77 -8.45 -11.52
C THR A 335 16.14 -8.16 -12.11
N GLY A 336 17.11 -7.92 -11.22
CA GLY A 336 18.47 -7.56 -11.57
C GLY A 336 18.73 -6.06 -11.56
N ARG A 337 19.91 -5.69 -11.07
CA ARG A 337 20.40 -4.30 -10.97
C ARG A 337 20.21 -3.52 -12.28
N ASP A 338 20.65 -4.07 -13.40
CA ASP A 338 20.65 -3.37 -14.68
C ASP A 338 19.24 -3.10 -15.19
N ALA A 339 18.31 -4.04 -14.99
CA ALA A 339 16.89 -3.86 -15.33
C ALA A 339 16.26 -2.75 -14.48
N ILE A 340 16.49 -2.77 -13.15
CA ILE A 340 16.01 -1.72 -12.24
C ILE A 340 16.54 -0.35 -12.70
N ILE A 341 17.84 -0.23 -12.93
CA ILE A 341 18.49 1.03 -13.30
C ILE A 341 18.03 1.54 -14.66
N ARG A 342 17.88 0.67 -15.66
CA ARG A 342 17.35 1.01 -16.99
C ARG A 342 15.93 1.61 -16.89
N GLN A 343 15.16 1.15 -15.93
CA GLN A 343 13.76 1.52 -15.76
C GLN A 343 13.61 2.77 -14.89
N VAL A 344 14.39 2.88 -13.83
CA VAL A 344 14.34 3.97 -12.85
C VAL A 344 15.16 5.19 -13.30
N GLY A 345 16.32 5.01 -13.93
CA GLY A 345 17.20 6.13 -14.33
C GLY A 345 16.49 7.25 -15.11
N PRO A 346 15.69 6.93 -16.14
CA PRO A 346 14.99 7.95 -16.93
C PRO A 346 13.89 8.73 -16.20
N VAL A 347 13.53 8.34 -14.97
CA VAL A 347 12.64 9.09 -14.06
C VAL A 347 13.37 10.30 -13.46
N PHE A 348 14.70 10.20 -13.32
CA PHE A 348 15.56 11.22 -12.73
C PHE A 348 16.22 12.17 -13.76
N ASP A 349 16.27 11.77 -15.04
CA ASP A 349 16.94 12.54 -16.10
C ASP A 349 16.03 13.64 -16.69
N PRO A 350 16.35 14.95 -16.55
CA PRO A 350 15.56 16.04 -17.14
C PRO A 350 15.44 16.01 -18.66
N GLY A 351 16.35 15.32 -19.36
CA GLY A 351 16.30 15.12 -20.81
C GLY A 351 15.37 13.99 -21.26
N SER A 352 14.88 13.19 -20.31
CA SER A 352 14.01 12.05 -20.58
C SER A 352 12.54 12.46 -20.69
N PRO A 353 11.76 11.88 -21.63
CA PRO A 353 10.30 12.05 -21.65
C PRO A 353 9.62 11.44 -20.41
N ARG A 354 10.34 10.60 -19.64
CA ARG A 354 9.88 10.03 -18.36
C ARG A 354 10.32 10.86 -17.16
N TYR A 355 10.97 12.01 -17.36
CA TYR A 355 11.42 12.86 -16.27
C TYR A 355 10.26 13.18 -15.34
N PHE A 356 10.48 12.88 -14.07
CA PHE A 356 9.40 12.90 -13.10
C PHE A 356 9.46 14.16 -12.24
N GLY A 357 10.64 14.71 -11.99
CA GLY A 357 10.85 15.92 -11.21
C GLY A 357 12.02 15.79 -10.25
N GLU A 358 12.15 16.76 -9.36
CA GLU A 358 13.15 16.72 -8.29
C GLU A 358 12.63 15.91 -7.12
N TRP A 359 13.48 15.05 -6.58
CA TRP A 359 13.14 14.15 -5.49
C TRP A 359 13.66 14.66 -4.14
N ARG A 360 12.91 14.37 -3.08
CA ARG A 360 13.32 14.48 -1.67
C ARG A 360 12.86 13.24 -0.94
N TYR A 361 13.64 12.76 0.01
CA TYR A 361 13.30 11.59 0.81
C TYR A 361 13.30 11.92 2.30
N LEU A 362 12.40 11.26 3.03
CA LEU A 362 12.42 11.24 4.49
C LEU A 362 12.62 9.78 4.96
N PRO A 363 13.54 9.52 5.90
CA PRO A 363 13.73 8.18 6.45
C PRO A 363 12.55 7.78 7.33
N THR A 364 12.22 6.50 7.33
CA THR A 364 11.28 5.86 8.24
C THR A 364 11.63 4.37 8.37
N SER A 365 10.77 3.58 9.00
CA SER A 365 10.88 2.13 9.02
C SER A 365 9.51 1.48 8.87
N ALA A 366 9.51 0.33 8.21
CA ALA A 366 8.33 -0.46 7.96
C ALA A 366 8.64 -1.92 8.22
N ASN A 367 7.77 -2.63 8.96
CA ASN A 367 7.97 -4.05 9.24
C ASN A 367 9.34 -4.37 9.86
N ARG A 368 9.89 -3.43 10.65
CA ARG A 368 11.25 -3.46 11.23
C ARG A 368 12.38 -3.46 10.18
N MET A 369 12.10 -2.99 8.98
CA MET A 369 13.04 -2.84 7.87
C MET A 369 13.25 -1.35 7.56
N PRO A 370 14.44 -0.95 7.05
CA PRO A 370 14.67 0.42 6.61
C PRO A 370 13.72 0.81 5.49
N ALA A 371 13.12 2.00 5.59
CA ALA A 371 12.19 2.52 4.60
C ALA A 371 12.41 4.00 4.29
N ALA A 372 12.05 4.42 3.09
CA ALA A 372 12.18 5.79 2.62
C ALA A 372 10.87 6.29 2.00
N ALA A 373 10.36 7.42 2.48
CA ALA A 373 9.24 8.10 1.86
C ALA A 373 9.75 9.09 0.82
N GLY A 374 9.39 8.86 -0.45
CA GLY A 374 9.82 9.67 -1.58
C GLY A 374 8.78 10.73 -1.93
N TYR A 375 9.26 11.96 -2.12
CA TYR A 375 8.46 13.12 -2.48
C TYR A 375 9.00 13.75 -3.76
N VAL A 376 8.10 14.16 -4.64
CA VAL A 376 8.46 14.71 -5.94
C VAL A 376 7.93 16.12 -6.08
N ARG A 377 8.82 17.03 -6.49
CA ARG A 377 8.47 18.35 -7.02
C ARG A 377 8.47 18.27 -8.53
N ARG A 378 7.29 18.34 -9.13
CA ARG A 378 7.12 18.33 -10.59
C ARG A 378 7.67 19.61 -11.21
N PRO A 379 8.18 19.57 -12.45
CA PRO A 379 8.53 20.78 -13.20
C PRO A 379 7.39 21.80 -13.18
N GLY A 380 7.72 23.06 -12.88
CA GLY A 380 6.72 24.15 -12.79
C GLY A 380 5.88 24.17 -11.51
N THR A 381 6.17 23.31 -10.51
CA THR A 381 5.46 23.32 -9.21
C THR A 381 6.38 23.71 -8.05
N ALA A 382 5.77 24.25 -6.98
CA ALA A 382 6.47 24.72 -5.79
C ALA A 382 6.29 23.81 -4.55
N VAL A 383 5.73 22.60 -4.72
CA VAL A 383 5.41 21.71 -3.59
C VAL A 383 5.89 20.31 -3.91
N TYR A 384 6.59 19.71 -2.95
CA TYR A 384 6.93 18.29 -2.97
C TYR A 384 5.71 17.49 -2.53
N ARG A 385 5.24 16.59 -3.39
CA ARG A 385 4.11 15.70 -3.09
C ARG A 385 4.62 14.30 -2.86
N ALA A 386 4.06 13.63 -1.86
CA ALA A 386 4.31 12.22 -1.61
C ALA A 386 4.06 11.41 -2.88
N GLN A 387 5.03 10.57 -3.22
CA GLN A 387 5.00 9.76 -4.43
C GLN A 387 5.07 8.27 -4.13
N LEU A 388 5.85 7.88 -3.11
CA LEU A 388 6.08 6.48 -2.79
C LEU A 388 6.55 6.28 -1.35
N LEU A 389 6.45 5.03 -0.90
CA LEU A 389 7.13 4.50 0.27
C LEU A 389 7.92 3.25 -0.15
N ASP A 390 9.25 3.34 -0.17
CA ASP A 390 10.12 2.20 -0.45
C ASP A 390 10.50 1.50 0.84
N VAL A 391 10.29 0.19 0.91
CA VAL A 391 10.78 -0.67 1.99
C VAL A 391 11.92 -1.53 1.45
N LEU A 392 13.08 -1.47 2.13
CA LEU A 392 14.33 -2.04 1.64
C LEU A 392 14.72 -3.29 2.43
N ARG A 393 14.98 -4.40 1.74
CA ARG A 393 15.73 -5.52 2.33
C ARG A 393 17.20 -5.33 2.04
N VAL A 394 18.00 -5.19 3.10
CA VAL A 394 19.44 -4.98 3.02
C VAL A 394 20.16 -6.26 3.42
N GLU A 395 21.11 -6.69 2.60
CA GLU A 395 21.97 -7.84 2.86
C GLU A 395 23.43 -7.46 2.57
N ASN A 396 24.30 -7.59 3.58
CA ASN A 396 25.73 -7.26 3.46
C ASN A 396 25.95 -5.85 2.87
N GLY A 397 25.17 -4.87 3.34
CA GLY A 397 25.27 -3.48 2.96
C GLY A 397 24.67 -3.13 1.59
N HIS A 398 24.16 -4.11 0.85
CA HIS A 398 23.52 -3.92 -0.45
C HIS A 398 22.00 -4.11 -0.36
N VAL A 399 21.26 -3.37 -1.18
CA VAL A 399 19.81 -3.50 -1.29
C VAL A 399 19.50 -4.69 -2.19
N ALA A 400 18.99 -5.76 -1.58
CA ALA A 400 18.59 -6.98 -2.26
C ALA A 400 17.14 -6.92 -2.77
N GLU A 401 16.28 -6.13 -2.11
CA GLU A 401 14.88 -5.97 -2.52
C GLU A 401 14.35 -4.58 -2.18
N ILE A 402 13.53 -4.05 -3.09
CA ILE A 402 12.78 -2.82 -2.95
C ILE A 402 11.31 -3.14 -3.17
N THR A 403 10.48 -2.94 -2.15
CA THR A 403 9.02 -2.99 -2.30
C THR A 403 8.48 -1.59 -2.18
N THR A 404 7.98 -1.05 -3.29
CA THR A 404 7.47 0.31 -3.41
C THR A 404 5.96 0.33 -3.23
N PHE A 405 5.49 1.02 -2.20
CA PHE A 405 4.07 1.18 -1.90
C PHE A 405 3.56 2.58 -2.22
N GLU A 406 2.23 2.67 -2.30
CA GLU A 406 1.52 3.90 -2.62
C GLU A 406 1.61 4.96 -1.49
N PRO A 407 1.57 6.25 -1.85
CA PRO A 407 1.80 7.33 -0.90
C PRO A 407 0.66 7.54 0.11
N HIS A 408 -0.52 6.94 -0.07
CA HIS A 408 -1.65 7.09 0.85
C HIS A 408 -1.37 6.54 2.25
N LEU A 409 -0.35 5.67 2.37
CA LEU A 409 0.05 5.03 3.62
C LEU A 409 0.90 5.95 4.51
N LEU A 410 1.58 6.97 3.95
CA LEU A 410 2.52 7.84 4.69
C LEU A 410 1.95 8.45 5.98
N PRO A 411 0.69 8.92 6.04
CA PRO A 411 0.10 9.41 7.29
C PRO A 411 0.12 8.39 8.43
N ALA A 412 -0.02 7.10 8.14
CA ALA A 412 0.09 6.04 9.15
C ALA A 412 1.52 5.91 9.73
N PHE A 413 2.53 6.34 8.97
CA PHE A 413 3.93 6.44 9.39
C PHE A 413 4.25 7.80 10.04
N GLY A 414 3.24 8.63 10.33
CA GLY A 414 3.45 9.98 10.86
C GLY A 414 4.06 10.96 9.84
N LEU A 415 4.06 10.61 8.55
CA LEU A 415 4.65 11.40 7.48
C LEU A 415 3.57 12.18 6.71
N PRO A 416 3.82 13.45 6.33
CA PRO A 416 2.84 14.26 5.63
C PRO A 416 2.72 13.83 4.15
N LEU A 417 1.60 14.18 3.50
CA LEU A 417 1.44 13.96 2.05
C LEU A 417 2.11 15.06 1.20
N THR A 418 2.55 16.15 1.82
CA THR A 418 3.26 17.25 1.14
C THR A 418 4.36 17.79 2.02
N LEU A 419 5.45 18.25 1.39
CA LEU A 419 6.51 18.98 2.07
C LEU A 419 6.58 20.41 1.52
N PRO A 420 6.68 21.43 2.39
CA PRO A 420 6.93 22.79 1.94
C PRO A 420 8.32 22.88 1.31
N MET A 421 8.52 23.88 0.45
CA MET A 421 9.86 24.31 0.06
C MET A 421 10.57 24.90 1.28
N SER A 422 11.14 24.06 2.12
CA SER A 422 12.17 24.54 3.03
C SER A 422 13.44 24.76 2.22
N ASP A 423 13.94 26.00 2.28
CA ASP A 423 15.29 26.37 1.89
C ASP A 423 16.29 25.46 2.62
N ARG A 424 17.40 25.14 1.96
CA ARG A 424 18.53 24.43 2.56
C ARG A 424 19.09 25.25 3.74
N ALA A 425 18.51 25.11 4.94
CA ALA A 425 19.01 25.71 6.16
C ALA A 425 18.61 24.90 7.40
N GLY A 426 19.48 23.96 7.78
CA GLY A 426 19.76 23.56 9.15
C GLY A 426 18.59 23.09 10.03
N VAL A 427 18.37 21.77 10.07
CA VAL A 427 17.83 21.12 11.28
C VAL A 427 18.87 21.30 12.40
N ARG A 428 18.74 22.39 13.18
CA ARG A 428 19.38 22.47 14.49
C ARG A 428 18.67 21.47 15.41
N ARG A 429 19.40 20.44 15.82
CA ARG A 429 19.05 19.59 16.95
C ARG A 429 18.73 20.50 18.15
N ARG A 430 17.51 20.42 18.69
CA ARG A 430 17.26 20.83 20.07
C ARG A 430 17.79 19.70 20.94
N GLY A 431 18.77 20.05 21.78
CA GLY A 431 19.37 19.16 22.77
C GLY A 431 18.54 19.07 24.04
#